data_AF-A0A924GTH5-F1
#
_entry.id   AF-A0A924GTH5-F1
#
_cell.length_a   1.000
_cell.length_b   1.000
_cell.length_c   1.000
_cell.angle_alpha   90.00
_cell.angle_beta   90.00
_cell.angle_gamma   90.00
#
_symmetry.space_group_name_H-M   'P 1'
#
loop_
_entity.id
_entity.type
_entity.pdbx_description
1 polymer ?
#
loop_
_entity_poly.entity_id
_entity_poly.type
_entity_poly.pdbx_seq_one_letter_code
_entity_poly.pdbx_strand_id
1 'polypeptide(L)'
;VLKAQTGDTSKIRAVAEFVREKGDGQNYKAALAGIESLEKLLAAAGNLPAPTASPPTVTADSGAAAFNARLAALMPQVKEAIAAATDTSLDVKLKISEAGVFARKKDFEQANGLLDEAEELVKDVLNPPEAGEPGELRSGEAEDSIGGVETRGGSAPDLESALDIWRSTRSVIIDRLKTIAKQIADTKDPEADKAILEVSAVYKQLTGDPRTAQQVKELQRWISQDDVVLDVSELAEDISTPLLQALNGVQMALDAVA
;
A
#
# COMPACT_ATOMS: atom_id res chain seq x y z
N VAL A 1 -11.68 27.53 -41.38
CA VAL A 1 -11.16 26.64 -40.31
C VAL A 1 -12.26 26.01 -39.45
N LEU A 2 -13.48 26.56 -39.38
CA LEU A 2 -14.59 26.00 -38.57
C LEU A 2 -15.29 24.72 -39.10
N LYS A 3 -15.02 24.27 -40.32
CA LYS A 3 -15.64 23.04 -40.88
C LYS A 3 -14.96 21.73 -40.46
N ALA A 4 -13.77 21.78 -39.87
CA ALA A 4 -13.05 20.57 -39.43
C ALA A 4 -13.53 20.07 -38.05
N GLN A 5 -14.05 20.94 -37.18
CA GLN A 5 -14.47 20.56 -35.82
C GLN A 5 -15.80 19.80 -35.76
N THR A 6 -16.70 19.98 -36.73
CA THR A 6 -18.04 19.35 -36.70
C THR A 6 -17.99 17.84 -37.02
N GLY A 7 -16.92 17.38 -37.68
CA GLY A 7 -16.76 15.98 -38.07
C GLY A 7 -16.47 15.05 -36.90
N ASP A 8 -15.63 15.49 -35.96
CA ASP A 8 -15.15 14.62 -34.87
C ASP A 8 -16.16 14.52 -33.72
N THR A 9 -16.93 15.58 -33.45
CA THR A 9 -18.02 15.52 -32.46
C THR A 9 -19.12 14.54 -32.87
N SER A 10 -19.37 14.40 -34.17
CA SER A 10 -20.36 13.46 -34.70
C SER A 10 -19.91 12.00 -34.54
N LYS A 11 -18.60 11.73 -34.73
CA LYS A 11 -18.01 10.40 -34.53
C LYS A 11 -17.97 10.00 -33.06
N ILE A 12 -17.61 10.91 -32.15
CA ILE A 12 -17.60 10.65 -30.71
C ILE A 12 -19.01 10.30 -30.23
N ARG A 13 -20.05 11.01 -30.69
CA ARG A 13 -21.44 10.69 -30.37
C ARG A 13 -21.86 9.31 -30.88
N ALA A 14 -21.52 8.97 -32.12
CA ALA A 14 -21.85 7.67 -32.70
C ALA A 14 -21.18 6.50 -31.96
N VAL A 15 -19.91 6.65 -31.55
CA VAL A 15 -19.19 5.63 -30.78
C VAL A 15 -19.77 5.51 -29.36
N ALA A 16 -20.14 6.62 -28.72
CA ALA A 16 -20.79 6.61 -27.40
C ALA A 16 -22.16 5.89 -27.42
N GLU A 17 -22.96 6.12 -28.45
CA GLU A 17 -24.25 5.43 -28.64
C GLU A 17 -24.04 3.92 -28.89
N PHE A 18 -23.05 3.55 -29.70
CA PHE A 18 -22.69 2.14 -29.93
C PHE A 18 -22.27 1.43 -28.64
N VAL A 19 -21.44 2.05 -27.79
CA VAL A 19 -21.03 1.47 -26.51
C VAL A 19 -22.23 1.22 -25.60
N ARG A 20 -23.17 2.17 -25.53
CA ARG A 20 -24.40 2.02 -24.73
C ARG A 20 -25.27 0.88 -25.26
N GLU A 21 -25.52 0.84 -26.57
CA GLU A 21 -26.31 -0.23 -27.21
C GLU A 21 -25.69 -1.62 -26.98
N LYS A 22 -24.35 -1.75 -27.05
CA LYS A 22 -23.66 -3.02 -26.79
C LYS A 22 -23.60 -3.39 -25.31
N GLY A 23 -23.57 -2.41 -24.41
CA GLY A 23 -23.69 -2.62 -22.97
C GLY A 23 -25.05 -3.20 -22.58
N ASP A 24 -26.14 -2.59 -23.08
CA ASP A 24 -27.51 -3.04 -22.81
C ASP A 24 -27.79 -4.44 -23.39
N GLY A 25 -27.15 -4.76 -24.52
CA GLY A 25 -27.20 -6.09 -25.15
C GLY A 25 -26.26 -7.14 -24.55
N GLN A 26 -25.64 -6.89 -23.38
CA GLN A 26 -24.66 -7.76 -22.72
C GLN A 26 -23.44 -8.16 -23.60
N ASN A 27 -23.15 -7.41 -24.66
CA ASN A 27 -21.99 -7.63 -25.52
C ASN A 27 -20.80 -6.81 -25.01
N TYR A 28 -20.34 -7.17 -23.81
CA TYR A 28 -19.30 -6.43 -23.08
C TYR A 28 -17.98 -6.33 -23.85
N LYS A 29 -17.65 -7.35 -24.65
CA LYS A 29 -16.44 -7.35 -25.49
C LYS A 29 -16.49 -6.26 -26.56
N ALA A 30 -17.64 -6.08 -27.22
CA ALA A 30 -17.81 -5.02 -28.21
C ALA A 30 -17.91 -3.63 -27.55
N ALA A 31 -18.53 -3.54 -26.36
CA ALA A 31 -18.60 -2.30 -25.59
C ALA A 31 -17.20 -1.81 -25.17
N LEU A 32 -16.33 -2.71 -24.69
CA LEU A 32 -14.94 -2.38 -24.33
C LEU A 32 -14.13 -1.86 -25.53
N ALA A 33 -14.22 -2.51 -26.69
CA ALA A 33 -13.55 -2.03 -27.91
C ALA A 33 -14.06 -0.65 -28.38
N GLY A 34 -15.34 -0.36 -28.13
CA GLY A 34 -15.92 0.97 -28.38
C GLY A 34 -15.38 2.03 -27.43
N ILE A 35 -15.16 1.70 -26.15
CA ILE A 35 -14.57 2.61 -25.15
C ILE A 35 -13.13 2.99 -25.56
N GLU A 36 -12.31 2.02 -25.96
CA GLU A 36 -10.94 2.28 -26.46
C GLU A 36 -10.93 3.21 -27.69
N SER A 37 -11.90 3.01 -28.59
CA SER A 37 -12.07 3.87 -29.78
C SER A 37 -12.47 5.30 -29.39
N LEU A 38 -13.30 5.46 -28.36
CA LEU A 38 -13.71 6.75 -27.83
C LEU A 38 -12.53 7.51 -27.21
N GLU A 39 -11.70 6.81 -26.42
CA GLU A 39 -10.47 7.35 -25.83
C GLU A 39 -9.49 7.82 -26.91
N LYS A 40 -9.30 7.03 -27.97
CA LYS A 40 -8.44 7.42 -29.10
C LYS A 40 -8.95 8.66 -29.83
N LEU A 41 -10.26 8.80 -30.01
CA LEU A 41 -10.86 10.00 -30.63
C LEU A 41 -10.76 11.23 -29.73
N LEU A 42 -10.88 11.06 -28.42
CA LEU A 42 -10.67 12.13 -27.44
C LEU A 42 -9.21 12.59 -27.40
N ALA A 43 -8.25 11.66 -27.41
CA ALA A 43 -6.83 11.96 -27.49
C ALA A 43 -6.46 12.68 -28.79
N ALA A 44 -7.03 12.25 -29.93
CA ALA A 44 -6.84 12.93 -31.21
C ALA A 44 -7.42 14.35 -31.23
N ALA A 45 -8.55 14.59 -30.55
CA ALA A 45 -9.14 15.92 -30.40
C ALA A 45 -8.32 16.84 -29.49
N GLY A 46 -7.57 16.28 -28.54
CA GLY A 46 -6.70 17.02 -27.61
C GLY A 46 -5.34 17.45 -28.17
N ASN A 47 -4.89 16.88 -29.30
CA ASN A 47 -3.53 17.04 -29.80
C ASN A 47 -3.39 18.05 -30.96
N LEU A 48 -4.23 19.09 -30.99
CA LEU A 48 -4.08 20.20 -31.94
C LEU A 48 -2.80 21.00 -31.65
N PRO A 49 -1.95 21.29 -32.66
CA PRO A 49 -0.77 22.14 -32.48
C PRO A 49 -1.20 23.58 -32.21
N ALA A 50 -0.88 24.11 -31.03
CA ALA A 50 -1.10 25.50 -30.66
C ALA A 50 -0.04 26.42 -31.30
N PRO A 51 -0.42 27.63 -31.77
CA PRO A 51 0.53 28.65 -32.19
C PRO A 51 1.31 29.18 -30.97
N THR A 52 2.56 29.57 -31.23
CA THR A 52 3.59 29.93 -30.25
C THR A 52 3.27 31.16 -29.38
N ALA A 53 3.67 31.05 -28.10
CA ALA A 53 4.23 32.07 -27.18
C ALA A 53 3.43 32.42 -25.90
N SER A 54 4.15 32.31 -24.76
CA SER A 54 3.97 32.93 -23.42
C SER A 54 3.55 31.98 -22.26
N PRO A 55 3.99 32.26 -21.00
CA PRO A 55 4.56 31.30 -20.02
C PRO A 55 3.53 30.45 -19.24
N PRO A 56 3.96 29.37 -18.53
CA PRO A 56 3.07 28.28 -18.17
C PRO A 56 2.20 28.62 -16.96
N THR A 57 0.90 28.74 -17.20
CA THR A 57 -0.12 28.44 -16.19
C THR A 57 -0.11 26.93 -15.93
N VAL A 58 0.25 26.57 -14.70
CA VAL A 58 0.18 25.20 -14.18
C VAL A 58 -1.28 24.72 -14.29
N THR A 59 -1.54 23.86 -15.27
CA THR A 59 -2.84 23.23 -15.48
C THR A 59 -2.86 21.90 -14.73
N ALA A 60 -4.03 21.57 -14.16
CA ALA A 60 -4.29 20.44 -13.27
C ALA A 60 -4.04 19.03 -13.86
N ASP A 61 -3.56 18.92 -15.10
CA ASP A 61 -3.10 17.67 -15.73
C ASP A 61 -1.61 17.36 -15.50
N SER A 62 -0.84 18.28 -14.91
CA SER A 62 0.60 18.06 -14.64
C SER A 62 0.86 16.96 -13.61
N GLY A 63 -0.04 16.77 -12.63
CA GLY A 63 0.13 15.80 -11.55
C GLY A 63 0.15 14.35 -12.01
N ALA A 64 -0.76 13.98 -12.94
CA ALA A 64 -0.81 12.64 -13.50
C ALA A 64 0.43 12.32 -14.35
N ALA A 65 0.87 13.28 -15.16
CA ALA A 65 2.08 13.14 -15.98
C ALA A 65 3.33 12.99 -15.11
N ALA A 66 3.47 13.81 -14.06
CA ALA A 66 4.58 13.73 -13.11
C ALA A 66 4.60 12.39 -12.35
N PHE A 67 3.44 11.95 -11.85
CA PHE A 67 3.30 10.66 -11.18
C PHE A 67 3.69 9.49 -12.09
N ASN A 68 3.15 9.45 -13.32
CA ASN A 68 3.46 8.39 -14.27
C ASN A 68 4.93 8.37 -14.68
N ALA A 69 5.53 9.55 -14.88
CA ALA A 69 6.96 9.67 -15.17
C ALA A 69 7.81 9.12 -14.01
N ARG A 70 7.45 9.46 -12.77
CA ARG A 70 8.15 8.98 -11.58
C ARG A 70 7.99 7.48 -11.39
N LEU A 71 6.76 6.97 -11.51
CA LEU A 71 6.50 5.54 -11.43
C LEU A 71 7.31 4.78 -12.49
N ALA A 72 7.32 5.25 -13.75
CA ALA A 72 8.10 4.63 -14.81
C ALA A 72 9.61 4.61 -14.53
N ALA A 73 10.15 5.68 -13.92
CA ALA A 73 11.54 5.76 -13.52
C ALA A 73 11.89 4.81 -12.35
N LEU A 74 10.95 4.59 -11.42
CA LEU A 74 11.13 3.75 -10.24
C LEU A 74 10.99 2.25 -10.55
N MET A 75 10.17 1.88 -11.55
CA MET A 75 9.85 0.49 -11.87
C MET A 75 11.06 -0.46 -12.10
N PRO A 76 12.17 -0.05 -12.74
CA PRO A 76 13.36 -0.90 -12.87
C PRO A 76 13.96 -1.28 -11.51
N GLN A 77 14.11 -0.30 -10.60
CA GLN A 77 14.69 -0.51 -9.28
C GLN A 77 13.77 -1.35 -8.39
N VAL A 78 12.46 -1.14 -8.51
CA VAL A 78 11.44 -1.95 -7.82
C VAL A 78 11.51 -3.41 -8.25
N LYS A 79 11.67 -3.68 -9.54
CA LYS A 79 11.83 -5.06 -10.02
C LYS A 79 13.08 -5.71 -9.46
N GLU A 80 14.17 -4.95 -9.35
CA GLU A 80 15.42 -5.43 -8.75
C GLU A 80 15.26 -5.71 -7.25
N ALA A 81 14.64 -4.79 -6.49
CA ALA A 81 14.34 -4.97 -5.08
C ALA A 81 13.41 -6.17 -4.83
N ILE A 82 12.38 -6.37 -5.68
CA ILE A 82 11.49 -7.55 -5.61
C ILE A 82 12.24 -8.83 -5.95
N ALA A 83 13.20 -8.79 -6.88
CA ALA A 83 14.02 -9.96 -7.20
C ALA A 83 14.95 -10.38 -6.05
N ALA A 84 15.32 -9.45 -5.16
CA ALA A 84 16.08 -9.74 -3.94
C ALA A 84 15.28 -10.54 -2.91
N ALA A 85 13.94 -10.64 -3.05
CA ALA A 85 13.04 -11.44 -2.22
C ALA A 85 13.20 -11.20 -0.70
N THR A 86 13.46 -9.95 -0.31
CA THR A 86 13.50 -9.52 1.09
C THR A 86 12.10 -9.20 1.61
N ASP A 87 11.90 -9.20 2.94
CA ASP A 87 10.63 -8.78 3.54
C ASP A 87 10.27 -7.33 3.13
N THR A 88 11.26 -6.44 3.10
CA THR A 88 11.14 -5.04 2.64
C THR A 88 10.63 -4.93 1.20
N SER A 89 10.87 -5.94 0.34
CA SER A 89 10.39 -5.92 -1.05
C SER A 89 8.87 -6.07 -1.17
N LEU A 90 8.21 -6.68 -0.19
CA LEU A 90 6.74 -6.73 -0.11
C LEU A 90 6.17 -5.36 0.25
N ASP A 91 6.83 -4.63 1.14
CA ASP A 91 6.44 -3.26 1.52
C ASP A 91 6.57 -2.29 0.34
N VAL A 92 7.65 -2.38 -0.44
CA VAL A 92 7.81 -1.62 -1.70
C VAL A 92 6.61 -1.85 -2.63
N LYS A 93 6.22 -3.11 -2.82
CA LYS A 93 5.10 -3.47 -3.69
C LYS A 93 3.77 -2.94 -3.17
N LEU A 94 3.57 -2.97 -1.85
CA LEU A 94 2.38 -2.44 -1.19
C LEU A 94 2.27 -0.93 -1.40
N LYS A 95 3.35 -0.17 -1.14
CA LYS A 95 3.38 1.30 -1.29
C LYS A 95 3.09 1.75 -2.71
N ILE A 96 3.63 1.06 -3.71
CA ILE A 96 3.35 1.36 -5.14
C ILE A 96 1.88 1.09 -5.48
N SER A 97 1.28 0.04 -4.92
CA SER A 97 -0.14 -0.24 -5.09
C SER A 97 -1.02 0.83 -4.46
N GLU A 98 -0.69 1.28 -3.25
CA GLU A 98 -1.40 2.37 -2.55
C GLU A 98 -1.27 3.70 -3.31
N ALA A 99 -0.07 4.03 -3.80
CA ALA A 99 0.17 5.21 -4.62
C ALA A 99 -0.72 5.21 -5.88
N GLY A 100 -0.91 4.04 -6.50
CA GLY A 100 -1.84 3.87 -7.63
C GLY A 100 -3.31 4.14 -7.26
N VAL A 101 -3.74 3.82 -6.04
CA VAL A 101 -5.10 4.11 -5.56
C VAL A 101 -5.31 5.61 -5.40
N PHE A 102 -4.35 6.34 -4.82
CA PHE A 102 -4.42 7.79 -4.69
C PHE A 102 -4.34 8.51 -6.04
N ALA A 103 -3.48 8.03 -6.95
CA ALA A 103 -3.41 8.55 -8.32
C ALA A 103 -4.75 8.42 -9.07
N ARG A 104 -5.48 7.31 -8.90
CA ARG A 104 -6.84 7.14 -9.47
C ARG A 104 -7.86 8.13 -8.90
N LYS A 105 -7.69 8.53 -7.64
CA LYS A 105 -8.48 9.57 -6.98
C LYS A 105 -8.04 11.00 -7.34
N LYS A 106 -7.01 11.13 -8.19
CA LYS A 106 -6.34 12.39 -8.55
C LYS A 106 -5.68 13.09 -7.35
N ASP A 107 -5.42 12.35 -6.27
CA ASP A 107 -4.65 12.83 -5.14
C ASP A 107 -3.16 12.56 -5.39
N PHE A 108 -2.57 13.39 -6.24
CA PHE A 108 -1.18 13.21 -6.66
C PHE A 108 -0.17 13.63 -5.59
N GLU A 109 -0.57 14.43 -4.60
CA GLU A 109 0.29 14.78 -3.48
C GLU A 109 0.54 13.55 -2.61
N GLN A 110 -0.53 12.86 -2.18
CA GLN A 110 -0.39 11.62 -1.42
C GLN A 110 0.22 10.49 -2.24
N ALA A 111 -0.13 10.37 -3.52
CA ALA A 111 0.47 9.38 -4.40
C ALA A 111 1.98 9.57 -4.56
N ASN A 112 2.46 10.81 -4.67
CA ASN A 112 3.89 11.08 -4.76
C ASN A 112 4.61 10.82 -3.42
N GLY A 113 4.01 11.16 -2.27
CA GLY A 113 4.57 10.83 -0.96
C GLY A 113 4.76 9.32 -0.76
N LEU A 114 3.81 8.50 -1.23
CA LEU A 114 3.96 7.05 -1.19
C LEU A 114 5.05 6.53 -2.15
N LEU A 115 5.28 7.21 -3.28
CA LEU A 115 6.42 6.88 -4.15
C LEU A 115 7.76 7.28 -3.54
N ASP A 116 7.83 8.36 -2.75
CA ASP A 116 9.02 8.73 -1.97
C ASP A 116 9.37 7.62 -0.96
N GLU A 117 8.39 7.16 -0.19
CA GLU A 117 8.56 6.05 0.76
C GLU A 117 8.98 4.74 0.06
N ALA A 118 8.35 4.42 -1.09
CA ALA A 118 8.72 3.24 -1.86
C ALA A 118 10.15 3.32 -2.39
N GLU A 119 10.60 4.51 -2.81
CA GLU A 119 11.97 4.75 -3.28
C GLU A 119 13.00 4.60 -2.15
N GLU A 120 12.68 5.07 -0.94
CA GLU A 120 13.53 4.90 0.24
C GLU A 120 13.70 3.42 0.61
N LEU A 121 12.60 2.66 0.64
CA LEU A 121 12.65 1.22 0.88
C LEU A 121 13.44 0.48 -0.22
N VAL A 122 13.29 0.87 -1.48
CA VAL A 122 14.09 0.30 -2.59
C VAL A 122 15.58 0.59 -2.39
N LYS A 123 15.95 1.80 -1.93
CA LYS A 123 17.35 2.13 -1.63
C LYS A 123 17.90 1.28 -0.50
N ASP A 124 17.11 1.03 0.55
CA ASP A 124 17.50 0.17 1.66
C ASP A 124 17.71 -1.29 1.21
N VAL A 125 16.86 -1.82 0.32
CA VAL A 125 17.05 -3.17 -0.25
C VAL A 125 18.27 -3.26 -1.16
N LEU A 126 18.51 -2.25 -2.00
CA LEU A 126 19.59 -2.28 -3.00
C LEU A 126 20.95 -1.87 -2.43
N ASN A 127 20.96 -1.01 -1.41
CA ASN A 127 22.13 -0.61 -0.64
C ASN A 127 21.84 -0.88 0.84
N PRO A 128 21.80 -2.16 1.26
CA PRO A 128 21.74 -2.46 2.68
C PRO A 128 22.92 -1.75 3.34
N PRO A 129 22.71 -1.05 4.48
CA PRO A 129 23.79 -0.35 5.16
C PRO A 129 24.92 -1.33 5.33
N GLU A 130 26.05 -1.02 4.68
CA GLU A 130 27.26 -1.82 4.66
C GLU A 130 27.48 -2.30 6.08
N ALA A 131 27.25 -3.61 6.32
CA ALA A 131 27.39 -4.21 7.62
C ALA A 131 28.75 -3.76 8.12
N GLY A 132 28.73 -2.89 9.14
CA GLY A 132 29.91 -2.17 9.59
C GLY A 132 31.07 -3.13 9.61
N GLU A 133 32.17 -2.74 8.96
CA GLU A 133 33.40 -3.50 8.91
C GLU A 133 33.59 -4.20 10.26
N PRO A 134 33.83 -5.52 10.30
CA PRO A 134 34.23 -6.19 11.52
C PRO A 134 35.56 -5.56 11.95
N GLY A 135 35.42 -4.49 12.73
CA GLY A 135 36.50 -3.71 13.29
C GLY A 135 37.34 -4.65 14.11
N GLU A 136 38.49 -4.98 13.54
CA GLU A 136 39.74 -5.13 14.23
C GLU A 136 39.65 -5.97 15.51
N LEU A 137 39.91 -7.26 15.34
CA LEU A 137 40.33 -8.18 16.40
C LEU A 137 41.46 -7.54 17.21
N ARG A 138 41.08 -6.79 18.25
CA ARG A 138 42.00 -6.30 19.27
C ARG A 138 42.26 -7.48 20.20
N SER A 139 43.23 -8.30 19.80
CA SER A 139 43.88 -9.27 20.67
C SER A 139 44.36 -8.56 21.93
N GLY A 140 43.73 -8.89 23.05
CA GLY A 140 44.05 -8.40 24.38
C GLY A 140 43.54 -9.42 25.39
N GLU A 141 44.41 -10.37 25.71
CA GLU A 141 44.26 -11.42 26.71
C GLU A 141 44.04 -10.88 28.14
N ALA A 142 43.29 -11.69 28.91
CA ALA A 142 43.34 -11.91 30.35
C ALA A 142 42.89 -10.76 31.29
N GLU A 143 42.21 -10.98 32.41
CA GLU A 143 41.46 -12.05 33.06
C GLU A 143 40.86 -11.34 34.31
N ASP A 144 39.84 -11.90 34.94
CA ASP A 144 39.37 -11.55 36.29
C ASP A 144 38.47 -10.30 36.46
N SER A 145 37.17 -10.50 36.29
CA SER A 145 36.16 -9.83 37.13
C SER A 145 34.82 -10.53 37.03
N ILE A 146 34.60 -11.43 38.00
CA ILE A 146 33.27 -11.84 38.44
C ILE A 146 32.62 -10.60 39.09
N GLY A 147 31.86 -9.85 38.32
CA GLY A 147 31.23 -8.61 38.78
C GLY A 147 29.99 -8.25 37.97
N GLY A 148 28.83 -8.64 38.50
CA GLY A 148 27.54 -8.00 38.23
C GLY A 148 27.13 -7.82 36.77
N VAL A 149 26.51 -8.85 36.18
CA VAL A 149 25.60 -8.66 35.05
C VAL A 149 24.38 -7.89 35.56
N GLU A 150 24.50 -6.57 35.63
CA GLU A 150 23.39 -5.64 35.70
C GLU A 150 22.67 -5.66 34.33
N THR A 151 21.96 -6.74 34.07
CA THR A 151 20.85 -6.77 33.11
C THR A 151 19.71 -5.96 33.70
N ARG A 152 19.83 -4.63 33.78
CA ARG A 152 18.73 -3.74 34.22
C ARG A 152 18.96 -2.27 33.90
N GLY A 153 19.30 -1.99 32.65
CA GLY A 153 18.99 -0.71 32.02
C GLY A 153 17.78 -0.90 31.11
N GLY A 154 16.60 -1.16 31.69
CA GLY A 154 15.35 -1.22 30.94
C GLY A 154 14.98 0.18 30.47
N SER A 155 15.64 0.66 29.42
CA SER A 155 15.16 1.82 28.68
C SER A 155 13.74 1.52 28.23
N ALA A 156 12.83 2.47 28.46
CA ALA A 156 11.47 2.38 27.96
C ALA A 156 11.51 2.03 26.45
N PRO A 157 10.58 1.21 25.96
CA PRO A 157 10.53 0.89 24.54
C PRO A 157 10.42 2.20 23.75
N ASP A 158 11.34 2.40 22.81
CA ASP A 158 11.28 3.50 21.87
C ASP A 158 10.01 3.37 21.01
N LEU A 159 9.35 4.50 20.72
CA LEU A 159 8.09 4.52 20.00
C LEU A 159 8.22 3.94 18.59
N GLU A 160 9.30 4.25 17.87
CA GLU A 160 9.47 3.75 16.51
C GLU A 160 9.70 2.23 16.54
N SER A 161 10.50 1.75 17.48
CA SER A 161 10.69 0.30 17.70
C SER A 161 9.37 -0.42 18.02
N ALA A 162 8.50 0.18 18.83
CA ALA A 162 7.19 -0.38 19.13
C ALA A 162 6.25 -0.39 17.91
N LEU A 163 6.28 0.68 17.10
CA LEU A 163 5.53 0.76 15.85
C LEU A 163 6.01 -0.28 14.83
N ASP A 164 7.31 -0.55 14.74
CA ASP A 164 7.86 -1.58 13.86
C ASP A 164 7.41 -2.99 14.27
N ILE A 165 7.39 -3.28 15.58
CA ILE A 165 6.81 -4.53 16.11
C ILE A 165 5.32 -4.64 15.73
N TRP A 166 4.56 -3.56 15.86
CA TRP A 166 3.15 -3.51 15.42
C TRP A 166 3.00 -3.78 13.92
N ARG A 167 3.76 -3.08 13.08
CA ARG A 167 3.71 -3.23 11.61
C ARG A 167 4.06 -4.65 11.17
N SER A 168 5.12 -5.22 11.74
CA SER A 168 5.56 -6.59 11.48
C SER A 168 4.50 -7.61 11.89
N THR A 169 4.01 -7.52 13.13
CA THR A 169 2.95 -8.40 13.66
C THR A 169 1.69 -8.32 12.80
N ARG A 170 1.26 -7.11 12.49
CA ARG A 170 0.12 -6.86 11.61
C ARG A 170 0.33 -7.49 10.24
N SER A 171 1.49 -7.33 9.62
CA SER A 171 1.79 -7.88 8.30
C SER A 171 1.63 -9.40 8.27
N VAL A 172 2.22 -10.10 9.26
CA VAL A 172 2.07 -11.55 9.43
C VAL A 172 0.60 -11.97 9.56
N ILE A 173 -0.18 -11.27 10.38
CA ILE A 173 -1.61 -11.57 10.55
C ILE A 173 -2.40 -11.30 9.26
N ILE A 174 -2.13 -10.22 8.55
CA ILE A 174 -2.79 -9.91 7.28
C ILE A 174 -2.53 -11.02 6.24
N ASP A 175 -1.29 -11.50 6.12
CA ASP A 175 -0.96 -12.56 5.17
C ASP A 175 -1.56 -13.91 5.54
N ARG A 176 -1.65 -14.18 6.85
CA ARG A 176 -2.40 -15.33 7.37
C ARG A 176 -3.88 -15.24 7.02
N LEU A 177 -4.53 -14.10 7.27
CA LEU A 177 -5.94 -13.87 6.93
C LEU A 177 -6.21 -14.04 5.43
N LYS A 178 -5.34 -13.52 4.56
CA LYS A 178 -5.44 -13.76 3.10
C LYS A 178 -5.33 -15.23 2.73
N THR A 179 -4.43 -15.97 3.39
CA THR A 179 -4.26 -17.41 3.18
C THR A 179 -5.51 -18.18 3.56
N ILE A 180 -6.12 -17.85 4.71
CA ILE A 180 -7.37 -18.46 5.18
C ILE A 180 -8.53 -18.13 4.24
N ALA A 181 -8.67 -16.87 3.81
CA ALA A 181 -9.71 -16.49 2.83
C ALA A 181 -9.61 -17.32 1.55
N LYS A 182 -8.39 -17.61 1.09
CA LYS A 182 -8.16 -18.50 -0.06
C LYS A 182 -8.56 -19.95 0.25
N GLN A 183 -8.18 -20.48 1.41
CA GLN A 183 -8.56 -21.84 1.82
C GLN A 183 -10.08 -22.01 1.91
N ILE A 184 -10.78 -21.01 2.45
CA ILE A 184 -12.25 -20.98 2.51
C ILE A 184 -12.85 -20.97 1.10
N ALA A 185 -12.30 -20.18 0.17
CA ALA A 185 -12.77 -20.17 -1.21
C ALA A 185 -12.63 -21.54 -1.89
N ASP A 186 -11.60 -22.31 -1.54
CA ASP A 186 -11.32 -23.62 -2.13
C ASP A 186 -12.26 -24.73 -1.60
N THR A 187 -12.91 -24.55 -0.44
CA THR A 187 -13.85 -25.55 0.11
C THR A 187 -15.17 -25.63 -0.65
N LYS A 188 -15.54 -24.56 -1.38
CA LYS A 188 -16.83 -24.39 -2.08
C LYS A 188 -18.04 -24.55 -1.16
N ASP A 189 -17.89 -24.23 0.12
CA ASP A 189 -18.98 -24.21 1.08
C ASP A 189 -19.99 -23.09 0.72
N PRO A 190 -21.32 -23.31 0.82
CA PRO A 190 -22.31 -22.26 0.58
C PRO A 190 -22.17 -21.03 1.49
N GLU A 191 -21.52 -21.16 2.65
CA GLU A 191 -21.23 -20.06 3.58
C GLU A 191 -19.84 -19.41 3.35
N ALA A 192 -19.03 -19.93 2.41
CA ALA A 192 -17.68 -19.46 2.14
C ALA A 192 -17.64 -17.96 1.79
N ASP A 193 -18.60 -17.47 1.01
CA ASP A 193 -18.65 -16.05 0.60
C ASP A 193 -18.82 -15.11 1.81
N LYS A 194 -19.59 -15.53 2.81
CA LYS A 194 -19.81 -14.75 4.03
C LYS A 194 -18.52 -14.70 4.87
N ALA A 195 -17.88 -15.85 5.09
CA ALA A 195 -16.63 -15.92 5.84
C ALA A 195 -15.48 -15.15 5.15
N ILE A 196 -15.38 -15.22 3.81
CA ILE A 196 -14.41 -14.43 3.04
C ILE A 196 -14.66 -12.92 3.20
N LEU A 197 -15.93 -12.49 3.23
CA LEU A 197 -16.28 -11.09 3.45
C LEU A 197 -15.86 -10.61 4.84
N GLU A 198 -16.12 -11.40 5.89
CA GLU A 198 -15.73 -11.11 7.27
C GLU A 198 -14.21 -11.02 7.43
N VAL A 199 -13.48 -12.04 6.98
CA VAL A 199 -12.01 -12.04 6.95
C VAL A 199 -11.47 -10.82 6.19
N SER A 200 -12.12 -10.47 5.08
CA SER A 200 -11.73 -9.30 4.27
C SER A 200 -12.02 -7.96 4.93
N ALA A 201 -13.06 -7.87 5.76
CA ALA A 201 -13.32 -6.67 6.53
C ALA A 201 -12.23 -6.47 7.59
N VAL A 202 -11.84 -7.53 8.31
CA VAL A 202 -10.83 -7.47 9.37
C VAL A 202 -9.47 -6.99 8.83
N TYR A 203 -8.92 -7.62 7.78
CA TYR A 203 -7.59 -7.21 7.30
C TYR A 203 -7.57 -5.82 6.66
N LYS A 204 -8.68 -5.34 6.11
CA LYS A 204 -8.78 -3.96 5.58
C LYS A 204 -8.79 -2.92 6.70
N GLN A 205 -9.44 -3.25 7.81
CA GLN A 205 -9.54 -2.37 8.98
C GLN A 205 -8.22 -2.29 9.76
N LEU A 206 -7.38 -3.33 9.70
CA LEU A 206 -6.07 -3.37 10.37
C LEU A 206 -5.02 -2.38 9.81
N THR A 207 -5.29 -1.64 8.72
CA THR A 207 -4.28 -0.87 7.97
C THR A 207 -3.72 0.38 8.66
N GLY A 208 -4.22 0.78 9.84
CA GLY A 208 -3.75 1.96 10.56
C GLY A 208 -2.36 1.82 11.21
N ASP A 209 -1.60 2.92 11.26
CA ASP A 209 -0.39 3.10 12.08
C ASP A 209 -0.78 3.95 13.32
N PRO A 210 -1.05 3.33 14.49
CA PRO A 210 -1.63 4.02 15.64
C PRO A 210 -0.56 4.85 16.37
N ARG A 211 -0.44 6.12 16.01
CA ARG A 211 0.58 7.05 16.56
C ARG A 211 0.09 7.85 17.77
N THR A 212 -1.13 7.61 18.24
CA THR A 212 -1.71 8.32 19.39
C THR A 212 -2.36 7.33 20.35
N ALA A 213 -2.36 7.66 21.65
CA ALA A 213 -2.95 6.80 22.68
C ALA A 213 -4.46 6.58 22.43
N GLN A 214 -5.15 7.55 21.84
CA GLN A 214 -6.56 7.40 21.47
C GLN A 214 -6.74 6.36 20.35
N GLN A 215 -5.91 6.41 19.29
CA GLN A 215 -5.94 5.42 18.21
C GLN A 215 -5.63 4.01 18.71
N VAL A 216 -4.63 3.88 19.59
CA VAL A 216 -4.29 2.58 20.19
C VAL A 216 -5.48 2.01 20.97
N LYS A 217 -6.11 2.82 21.84
CA LYS A 217 -7.29 2.39 22.62
C LYS A 217 -8.48 2.02 21.74
N GLU A 218 -8.74 2.79 20.69
CA GLU A 218 -9.83 2.49 19.75
C GLU A 218 -9.58 1.15 19.04
N LEU A 219 -8.35 0.91 18.60
CA LEU A 219 -7.98 -0.32 17.92
C LEU A 219 -7.98 -1.53 18.87
N GLN A 220 -7.48 -1.38 20.10
CA GLN A 220 -7.58 -2.40 21.14
C GLN A 220 -9.03 -2.75 21.46
N ARG A 221 -9.92 -1.75 21.58
CA ARG A 221 -11.35 -1.95 21.80
C ARG A 221 -11.97 -2.72 20.65
N TRP A 222 -11.70 -2.32 19.41
CA TRP A 222 -12.22 -3.00 18.22
C TRP A 222 -11.74 -4.47 18.17
N ILE A 223 -10.44 -4.73 18.33
CA ILE A 223 -9.90 -6.11 18.29
C ILE A 223 -10.47 -7.01 19.39
N SER A 224 -10.79 -6.45 20.56
CA SER A 224 -11.26 -7.22 21.72
C SER A 224 -12.79 -7.36 21.83
N GLN A 225 -13.56 -6.48 21.18
CA GLN A 225 -15.02 -6.40 21.36
C GLN A 225 -15.82 -6.58 20.08
N ASP A 226 -15.20 -6.48 18.91
CA ASP A 226 -15.92 -6.61 17.64
C ASP A 226 -16.20 -8.10 17.36
N ASP A 227 -17.48 -8.44 17.26
CA ASP A 227 -17.94 -9.83 17.05
C ASP A 227 -17.32 -10.44 15.79
N VAL A 228 -17.15 -9.65 14.71
CA VAL A 228 -16.55 -10.16 13.45
C VAL A 228 -15.07 -10.51 13.66
N VAL A 229 -14.35 -9.72 14.47
CA VAL A 229 -12.95 -10.04 14.79
C VAL A 229 -12.88 -11.32 15.62
N LEU A 230 -13.80 -11.52 16.57
CA LEU A 230 -13.87 -12.73 17.39
C LEU A 230 -14.17 -13.97 16.55
N ASP A 231 -15.17 -13.90 15.66
CA ASP A 231 -15.53 -14.98 14.73
C ASP A 231 -14.33 -15.34 13.83
N VAL A 232 -13.65 -14.32 13.30
CA VAL A 232 -12.45 -14.52 12.48
C VAL A 232 -11.30 -15.10 13.31
N SER A 233 -11.14 -14.74 14.58
CA SER A 233 -10.10 -15.27 15.46
C SER A 233 -10.31 -16.75 15.79
N GLU A 234 -11.57 -17.18 15.93
CA GLU A 234 -11.91 -18.60 16.06
C GLU A 234 -11.57 -19.38 14.77
N LEU A 235 -11.83 -18.77 13.61
CA LEU A 235 -11.56 -19.37 12.30
C LEU A 235 -10.07 -19.42 11.95
N ALA A 236 -9.31 -18.38 12.35
CA ALA A 236 -7.96 -18.12 11.86
C ALA A 236 -6.83 -18.61 12.77
N GLU A 237 -7.16 -19.29 13.87
CA GLU A 237 -6.34 -19.33 15.09
C GLU A 237 -6.10 -17.92 15.65
N ASP A 238 -5.99 -17.82 16.97
CA ASP A 238 -6.02 -16.56 17.72
C ASP A 238 -5.18 -15.42 17.10
N ILE A 239 -5.85 -14.51 16.39
CA ILE A 239 -5.24 -13.32 15.78
C ILE A 239 -5.21 -12.15 16.76
N SER A 240 -6.09 -12.15 17.76
CA SER A 240 -6.30 -11.03 18.66
C SER A 240 -5.17 -10.88 19.65
N THR A 241 -4.69 -11.98 20.24
CA THR A 241 -3.61 -11.96 21.23
C THR A 241 -2.31 -11.31 20.72
N PRO A 242 -1.71 -11.73 19.57
CA PRO A 242 -0.47 -11.12 19.11
C PRO A 242 -0.66 -9.63 18.76
N LEU A 243 -1.81 -9.24 18.17
CA LEU A 243 -2.09 -7.85 17.86
C LEU A 243 -2.25 -6.99 19.11
N LEU A 244 -2.99 -7.46 20.11
CA LEU A 244 -3.17 -6.76 21.39
C LEU A 244 -1.83 -6.63 22.14
N GLN A 245 -0.98 -7.65 22.10
CA GLN A 245 0.36 -7.60 22.67
C GLN A 245 1.22 -6.51 22.01
N ALA A 246 1.22 -6.44 20.68
CA ALA A 246 1.95 -5.40 19.96
C ALA A 246 1.40 -4.00 20.26
N LEU A 247 0.08 -3.82 20.31
CA LEU A 247 -0.55 -2.54 20.65
C LEU A 247 -0.26 -2.10 22.09
N ASN A 248 -0.15 -3.03 23.03
CA ASN A 248 0.28 -2.72 24.39
C ASN A 248 1.72 -2.16 24.41
N GLY A 249 2.61 -2.70 23.55
CA GLY A 249 3.94 -2.14 23.36
C GLY A 249 3.91 -0.68 22.87
N VAL A 250 3.08 -0.39 21.88
CA VAL A 250 2.90 0.99 21.36
C VAL A 250 2.33 1.91 22.44
N GLN A 251 1.32 1.47 23.20
CA GLN A 251 0.73 2.24 24.28
C GLN A 251 1.78 2.59 25.36
N MET A 252 2.59 1.61 25.79
CA MET A 252 3.65 1.83 26.77
C MET A 252 4.69 2.84 26.28
N ALA A 253 5.07 2.77 25.01
CA ALA A 253 6.01 3.72 24.42
C ALA A 253 5.42 5.15 24.35
N LEU A 254 4.14 5.28 23.98
CA LEU A 254 3.42 6.57 23.97
C LEU A 254 3.29 7.18 25.38
N ASP A 255 3.01 6.37 26.38
CA ASP A 255 2.91 6.82 27.78
C ASP A 255 4.27 7.26 28.35
N ALA A 256 5.38 6.71 27.82
CA ALA A 256 6.73 7.09 28.23
C ALA A 256 7.20 8.45 27.68
N VAL A 257 6.59 8.94 26.59
CA VAL A 257 6.91 10.24 25.96
C VAL A 257 5.93 11.36 26.30
N ALA A 258 4.82 11.06 26.97
CA ALA A 258 3.78 12.01 27.37
C ALA A 258 4.10 12.75 28.70
#